data_AF-A0AAX3NS34-F1
#
_entry.id   AF-A0AAX3NS34-F1
#
_cell.length_a   1.000
_cell.length_b   1.000
_cell.length_c   1.000
_cell.angle_alpha   90.00
_cell.angle_beta   90.00
_cell.angle_gamma   90.00
#
_symmetry.space_group_name_H-M   'P 1'
#
loop_
_entity.id
_entity.type
_entity.pdbx_description
1 polymer ?
#
loop_
_entity_poly.entity_id
_entity_poly.type
_entity_poly.pdbx_seq_one_letter_code
_entity_poly.pdbx_strand_id
1 'polypeptide(L)'
;MKDLLKSLKDNATSRLSNPIVGAFVLSWMLLNINGVARFLLEDNQGKLEIIKLKKWDFTDDLLFPFSISIAYLILLPILNMVYCFIHDNCIDKIRDENRNNAQKNAFIRRKDTVGAKVESTDEYVMKVKDRELELWGNQKLELIREIISLKAKYSKLLSDFESKSKGLCYDNNLLSKSLESLESSNKNLLAEMLDGRDHIKRVATSLDRIANSLENTFENGFLITHDPQPASRADMASEGLPRLHAPIQPTCS
;
A
#
# COMPACT_ATOMS: atom_id res chain seq x y z
N MET A 1 15.84 90.58 49.67
CA MET A 1 16.89 89.55 49.47
C MET A 1 16.33 88.15 49.24
N LYS A 2 15.34 87.68 50.02
CA LYS A 2 14.72 86.36 49.83
C LYS A 2 14.05 86.19 48.45
N ASP A 3 13.38 87.23 47.94
CA ASP A 3 12.75 87.17 46.62
C ASP A 3 13.74 87.14 45.45
N LEU A 4 14.91 87.79 45.59
CA LEU A 4 15.98 87.72 44.60
C LEU A 4 16.60 86.33 44.54
N LEU A 5 16.88 85.72 45.71
CA LEU A 5 17.36 84.34 45.79
C LEU A 5 16.35 83.34 45.25
N LYS A 6 15.06 83.56 45.52
CA LYS A 6 13.97 82.73 44.97
C LYS A 6 13.91 82.84 43.45
N SER A 7 13.96 84.06 42.91
CA SER A 7 13.96 84.29 41.45
C SER A 7 15.19 83.72 40.73
N LEU A 8 16.37 83.77 41.36
CA LEU A 8 17.60 83.15 40.85
C LEU A 8 17.52 81.63 40.88
N LYS A 9 17.01 81.05 41.98
CA LYS A 9 16.80 79.61 42.11
C LYS A 9 15.82 79.11 41.06
N ASP A 10 14.66 79.74 40.93
CA ASP A 10 13.60 79.31 40.02
C ASP A 10 14.05 79.41 38.55
N ASN A 11 14.80 80.46 38.19
CA ASN A 11 15.35 80.63 36.84
C ASN A 11 16.52 79.67 36.56
N ALA A 12 17.39 79.41 37.54
CA ALA A 12 18.44 78.39 37.42
C ALA A 12 17.84 77.00 37.26
N THR A 13 16.85 76.62 38.07
CA THR A 13 16.17 75.32 38.00
C THR A 13 15.43 75.14 36.68
N SER A 14 14.74 76.18 36.17
CA SER A 14 14.06 76.13 34.87
C SER A 14 15.02 75.98 33.67
N ARG A 15 16.27 76.44 33.80
CA ARG A 15 17.28 76.29 32.74
C ARG A 15 18.00 74.95 32.85
N LEU A 16 18.27 74.47 34.06
CA LEU A 16 18.90 73.18 34.31
C LEU A 16 18.00 71.99 33.98
N SER A 17 16.68 72.19 33.96
CA SER A 17 15.72 71.18 33.48
C SER A 17 15.79 70.94 31.97
N ASN A 18 16.41 71.84 31.21
CA ASN A 18 16.71 71.57 29.80
C ASN A 18 17.89 70.60 29.74
N PRO A 19 17.73 69.38 29.17
CA PRO A 19 18.79 68.37 29.12
C PRO A 19 20.09 68.87 28.48
N ILE A 20 20.00 69.77 27.50
CA ILE A 20 21.17 70.34 26.81
C ILE A 20 21.95 71.26 27.75
N VAL A 21 21.25 72.18 28.42
CA VAL A 21 21.88 73.12 29.35
C VAL A 21 22.40 72.39 30.58
N GLY A 22 21.63 71.45 31.12
CA GLY A 22 22.05 70.61 32.24
C GLY A 22 23.29 69.77 31.92
N ALA A 23 23.30 69.07 30.77
CA ALA A 23 24.45 68.28 30.34
C ALA A 23 25.68 69.16 30.06
N PHE A 24 25.49 70.34 29.48
CA PHE A 24 26.58 71.29 29.25
C PHE A 24 27.20 71.79 30.57
N VAL A 25 26.37 72.24 31.51
CA VAL A 25 26.82 72.74 32.82
C VAL A 25 27.51 71.62 33.61
N LEU A 26 26.97 70.40 33.60
CA LEU A 26 27.61 69.23 34.20
C LEU A 26 28.94 68.89 33.54
N SER A 27 29.00 68.88 32.21
CA SER A 27 30.23 68.62 31.47
C SER A 27 31.30 69.68 31.72
N TRP A 28 30.90 70.95 31.82
CA TRP A 28 31.81 72.05 32.13
C TRP A 28 32.38 71.93 33.54
N MET A 29 31.53 71.60 34.52
CA MET A 29 31.95 71.33 35.90
C MET A 29 32.85 70.10 36.00
N LEU A 30 32.60 69.04 35.21
CA LEU A 30 33.43 67.83 35.19
C LEU A 30 34.83 68.12 34.66
N LEU A 31 34.94 68.85 33.54
CA LEU A 31 36.24 69.19 32.96
C LEU A 31 37.01 70.19 33.83
N ASN A 32 36.31 71.09 34.51
CA ASN A 32 36.90 72.07 35.41
C ASN A 32 36.83 71.63 36.89
N ILE A 33 36.71 70.33 37.18
CA ILE A 33 36.41 69.85 38.54
C ILE A 33 37.45 70.29 39.57
N ASN A 34 38.74 70.33 39.18
CA ASN A 34 39.81 70.80 40.04
C ASN A 34 39.65 72.28 40.40
N GLY A 35 39.24 73.11 39.43
CA GLY A 35 38.98 74.53 39.64
C GLY A 35 37.71 74.78 40.45
N VAL A 36 36.63 74.04 40.16
CA VAL A 36 35.35 74.14 40.88
C VAL A 36 35.49 73.67 42.32
N ALA A 37 36.12 72.51 42.56
CA ALA A 37 36.33 71.97 43.89
C ALA A 37 37.23 72.89 44.73
N ARG A 38 38.32 73.39 44.15
CA ARG A 38 39.19 74.38 44.81
C ARG A 38 38.43 75.66 45.15
N PHE A 39 37.65 76.19 44.21
CA PHE A 39 36.82 77.38 44.43
C PHE A 39 35.76 77.19 45.54
N LEU A 40 35.21 75.98 45.67
CA LEU A 40 34.17 75.66 46.65
C LEU A 40 34.73 75.52 48.08
N LEU A 41 35.98 75.08 48.21
CA LEU A 41 36.65 74.77 49.48
C LEU A 41 37.52 75.91 50.04
N GLU A 42 37.92 76.87 49.19
CA GLU A 42 38.86 77.94 49.58
C GLU A 42 38.13 79.14 50.24
N ASP A 43 38.85 79.94 51.04
CA ASP A 43 38.30 81.11 51.75
C ASP A 43 38.07 82.30 50.79
N ASN A 44 37.28 83.30 51.20
CA ASN A 44 36.86 84.44 50.38
C ASN A 44 38.02 85.20 49.70
N GLN A 45 39.20 85.25 50.32
CA GLN A 45 40.39 85.86 49.69
C GLN A 45 40.99 84.99 48.58
N GLY A 46 41.09 83.67 48.78
CA GLY A 46 41.61 82.75 47.76
C GLY A 46 40.65 82.58 46.57
N LYS A 47 39.33 82.68 46.78
CA LYS A 47 38.35 82.76 45.68
C LYS A 47 38.62 83.93 44.73
N LEU A 48 39.03 85.07 45.29
CA LEU A 48 39.31 86.29 44.53
C LEU A 48 40.61 86.19 43.72
N GLU A 49 41.60 85.45 44.22
CA GLU A 49 42.84 85.15 43.50
C GLU A 49 42.61 84.17 42.34
N ILE A 50 41.78 83.13 42.55
CA ILE A 50 41.40 82.18 41.50
C ILE A 50 40.72 82.88 40.33
N ILE A 51 39.82 83.83 40.60
CA ILE A 51 39.10 84.57 39.56
C ILE A 51 40.06 85.47 38.76
N LYS A 52 41.08 86.05 39.41
CA LYS A 52 42.07 86.92 38.75
C LYS A 52 43.08 86.14 37.89
N LEU A 53 43.40 84.91 38.27
CA LEU A 53 44.40 84.10 37.58
C LEU A 53 43.81 83.28 36.42
N LYS A 54 42.48 83.08 36.38
CA LYS A 54 41.85 82.26 35.34
C LYS A 54 41.89 82.98 33.99
N LYS A 55 42.65 82.41 33.05
CA LYS A 55 42.59 82.77 31.64
C LYS A 55 41.48 81.96 30.99
N TRP A 56 40.52 82.66 30.42
CA TRP A 56 39.42 82.04 29.69
C TRP A 56 39.91 81.67 28.30
N ASP A 57 39.86 80.37 27.97
CA ASP A 57 40.11 79.90 26.61
C ASP A 57 38.81 79.35 26.00
N PHE A 58 38.55 79.72 24.74
CA PHE A 58 37.32 79.34 24.07
C PHE A 58 37.22 77.83 23.83
N THR A 59 38.36 77.18 23.58
CA THR A 59 38.39 75.75 23.26
C THR A 59 38.13 74.92 24.51
N ASP A 60 38.90 75.19 25.57
CA ASP A 60 38.85 74.44 26.82
C ASP A 60 37.61 74.75 27.68
N ASP A 61 37.18 76.01 27.73
CA ASP A 61 36.04 76.40 28.57
C ASP A 61 34.69 76.31 27.84
N LEU A 62 34.63 76.21 26.50
CA LEU A 62 33.36 76.16 25.77
C LEU A 62 33.25 74.95 24.83
N LEU A 63 34.19 74.78 23.90
CA LEU A 63 34.06 73.79 22.82
C LEU A 63 34.10 72.34 23.33
N PHE A 64 35.04 72.01 24.22
CA PHE A 64 35.14 70.67 24.80
C PHE A 64 33.93 70.31 25.68
N PRO A 65 33.51 71.13 26.66
CA PRO A 65 32.30 70.88 27.44
C PRO A 65 31.04 70.73 26.57
N PHE A 66 30.92 71.53 25.51
CA PHE A 66 29.81 71.44 24.57
C PHE A 66 29.81 70.12 23.80
N SER A 67 30.97 69.72 23.27
CA SER A 67 31.14 68.47 22.53
C SER A 67 30.83 67.25 23.39
N ILE A 68 31.31 67.21 24.63
CA ILE A 68 31.03 66.13 25.58
C ILE A 68 29.55 66.10 25.96
N SER A 69 28.91 67.26 26.14
CA SER A 69 27.47 67.30 26.45
C SER A 69 26.60 66.73 25.32
N ILE A 70 26.93 67.03 24.06
CA ILE A 70 26.25 66.45 22.89
C ILE A 70 26.53 64.95 22.83
N ALA A 71 27.79 64.53 23.00
CA ALA A 71 28.15 63.13 23.00
C ALA A 71 27.39 62.36 24.08
N TYR A 72 27.28 62.91 25.29
CA TYR A 72 26.52 62.33 26.40
C TYR A 72 25.02 62.17 26.06
N LEU A 73 24.40 63.21 25.50
CA LEU A 73 22.98 63.17 25.11
C LEU A 73 22.68 62.17 24.00
N ILE A 74 23.66 61.85 23.15
CA ILE A 74 23.53 60.84 22.10
C ILE A 74 23.87 59.44 22.63
N LEU A 75 24.87 59.33 23.51
CA LEU A 75 25.34 58.05 24.04
C LEU A 75 24.28 57.38 24.93
N LEU A 76 23.54 58.16 25.71
CA LEU A 76 22.52 57.65 26.63
C LEU A 76 21.36 56.92 25.92
N PRO A 77 20.71 57.47 24.87
CA PRO A 77 19.69 56.75 24.12
C PRO A 77 20.25 55.56 23.34
N ILE A 78 21.49 55.63 22.84
CA ILE A 78 22.14 54.47 22.20
C ILE A 78 22.32 53.34 23.20
N LEU A 79 22.82 53.64 24.41
CA LEU A 79 23.00 52.65 25.45
C LEU A 79 21.66 52.03 25.88
N ASN A 80 20.61 52.83 25.97
CA ASN A 80 19.25 52.34 26.24
C ASN A 80 18.73 51.43 25.11
N MET A 81 18.99 51.78 23.84
CA MET A 81 18.62 50.96 22.70
C MET A 81 19.33 49.60 22.71
N VAL A 82 20.63 49.59 23.04
CA VAL A 82 21.41 48.34 23.20
C VAL A 82 20.85 47.49 24.33
N TYR A 83 20.49 48.11 25.46
CA TYR A 83 19.86 47.41 26.59
C TYR A 83 18.55 46.73 26.16
N CYS A 84 17.63 47.46 25.51
CA CYS A 84 16.38 46.89 25.03
C CYS A 84 16.62 45.76 24.01
N PHE A 85 17.58 45.93 23.09
CA PHE A 85 17.90 44.90 22.10
C PHE A 85 18.37 43.59 22.73
N ILE A 86 19.22 43.66 23.77
CA ILE A 86 19.70 42.47 24.47
C ILE A 86 18.58 41.82 25.27
N HIS A 87 17.79 42.62 25.99
CA HIS A 87 16.69 42.13 26.81
C HIS A 87 15.62 41.42 25.97
N ASP A 88 15.11 42.09 24.92
CA ASP A 88 13.97 41.61 24.15
C ASP A 88 14.35 40.42 23.26
N ASN A 89 15.51 40.45 22.60
CA ASN A 89 15.89 39.38 21.66
C ASN A 89 16.47 38.14 22.32
N CYS A 90 17.19 38.28 23.43
CA CYS A 90 17.91 37.16 24.03
C CYS A 90 17.14 36.61 25.22
N ILE A 91 16.88 37.45 26.22
CA ILE A 91 16.32 37.00 27.51
C ILE A 91 14.86 36.61 27.34
N ASP A 92 14.04 37.47 26.74
CA ASP A 92 12.62 37.21 26.61
C ASP A 92 12.32 36.07 25.63
N LYS A 93 13.07 35.97 24.53
CA LYS A 93 12.92 34.86 23.59
C LYS A 93 13.18 33.49 24.23
N ILE A 94 14.27 33.35 24.99
CA ILE A 94 14.58 32.11 25.71
C ILE A 94 13.51 31.80 26.76
N ARG A 95 13.06 32.83 27.49
CA ARG A 95 12.03 32.69 28.53
C ARG A 95 10.69 32.25 27.93
N ASP A 96 10.30 32.84 26.81
CA ASP A 96 9.05 32.52 26.11
C ASP A 96 9.09 31.12 25.49
N GLU A 97 10.22 30.72 24.90
CA GLU A 97 10.38 29.36 24.39
C GLU A 97 10.25 28.31 25.50
N ASN A 98 10.91 28.53 26.64
CA ASN A 98 10.80 27.65 27.80
C ASN A 98 9.36 27.61 28.35
N ARG A 99 8.68 28.76 28.42
CA ARG A 99 7.28 28.83 28.87
C ARG A 99 6.34 28.09 27.92
N ASN A 100 6.53 28.25 26.61
CA ASN A 100 5.73 27.56 25.60
C ASN A 100 5.96 26.04 25.66
N ASN A 101 7.21 25.60 25.81
CA ASN A 101 7.54 24.19 25.98
C ASN A 101 6.94 23.61 27.27
N ALA A 102 7.01 24.35 28.37
CA ALA A 102 6.39 23.94 29.63
C ALA A 102 4.86 23.82 29.52
N GLN A 103 4.21 24.77 28.86
CA GLN A 103 2.76 24.72 28.59
C GLN A 103 2.38 23.53 27.72
N LYS A 104 3.11 23.29 26.61
CA LYS A 104 2.90 22.13 25.74
C LYS A 104 2.99 20.83 26.52
N ASN A 105 4.03 20.68 27.34
CA ASN A 105 4.21 19.49 28.18
C ASN A 105 3.10 19.33 29.22
N ALA A 106 2.58 20.44 29.79
CA ALA A 106 1.44 20.40 30.69
C ALA A 106 0.16 19.92 30.00
N PHE A 107 -0.09 20.33 28.76
CA PHE A 107 -1.23 19.85 27.97
C PHE A 107 -1.12 18.37 27.64
N ILE A 108 0.08 17.89 27.25
CA ILE A 108 0.32 16.47 26.99
C ILE A 108 0.02 15.64 28.24
N ARG A 109 0.57 16.02 29.40
CA ARG A 109 0.30 15.31 30.67
C ARG A 109 -1.19 15.29 31.02
N ARG A 110 -1.90 16.40 30.81
CA ARG A 110 -3.36 16.45 31.02
C ARG A 110 -4.10 15.52 30.07
N LYS A 111 -3.72 15.50 28.79
CA LYS A 111 -4.31 14.60 27.80
C LYS A 111 -4.10 13.14 28.20
N ASP A 112 -2.91 12.78 28.61
CA ASP A 112 -2.57 11.41 29.00
C ASP A 112 -3.30 11.00 30.28
N THR A 113 -3.39 11.91 31.26
CA THR A 113 -4.15 11.68 32.50
C THR A 113 -5.65 11.50 32.23
N VAL A 114 -6.22 12.37 31.38
CA VAL A 114 -7.63 12.26 30.98
C VAL A 114 -7.85 11.00 30.15
N GLY A 115 -6.93 10.65 29.25
CA GLY A 115 -6.97 9.42 28.47
C GLY A 115 -7.00 8.19 29.37
N ALA A 116 -6.06 8.09 30.31
CA ALA A 116 -6.03 7.01 31.30
C ALA A 116 -7.28 6.99 32.19
N LYS A 117 -7.83 8.16 32.55
CA LYS A 117 -9.08 8.25 33.31
C LYS A 117 -10.27 7.74 32.50
N VAL A 118 -10.36 8.09 31.22
CA VAL A 118 -11.42 7.60 30.32
C VAL A 118 -11.25 6.10 30.08
N GLU A 119 -10.04 5.63 29.82
CA GLU A 119 -9.76 4.21 29.60
C GLU A 119 -10.05 3.34 30.82
N SER A 120 -9.86 3.88 32.03
CA SER A 120 -10.23 3.23 33.29
C SER A 120 -11.71 3.31 33.64
N THR A 121 -12.53 4.07 32.90
CA THR A 121 -13.98 4.05 33.13
C THR A 121 -14.61 2.79 32.54
N ASP A 122 -15.51 2.17 33.30
CA ASP A 122 -16.25 0.99 32.86
C ASP A 122 -17.03 1.27 31.57
N GLU A 123 -17.58 2.49 31.39
CA GLU A 123 -18.30 2.90 30.18
C GLU A 123 -17.45 2.78 28.91
N TYR A 124 -16.19 3.20 28.97
CA TYR A 124 -15.27 3.09 27.82
C TYR A 124 -14.99 1.62 27.50
N VAL A 125 -14.69 0.82 28.53
CA VAL A 125 -14.44 -0.61 28.37
C VAL A 125 -15.66 -1.31 27.77
N MET A 126 -16.86 -1.04 28.28
CA MET A 126 -18.10 -1.59 27.73
C MET A 126 -18.27 -1.21 26.26
N LYS A 127 -18.08 0.07 25.90
CA LYS A 127 -18.20 0.52 24.50
C LYS A 127 -17.17 -0.13 23.56
N VAL A 128 -15.95 -0.36 24.03
CA VAL A 128 -14.93 -1.08 23.27
C VAL A 128 -15.35 -2.54 23.09
N LYS A 129 -15.83 -3.19 24.16
CA LYS A 129 -16.31 -4.58 24.12
C LYS A 129 -17.55 -4.75 23.24
N ASP A 130 -18.49 -3.82 23.27
CA ASP A 130 -19.66 -3.83 22.39
C ASP A 130 -19.23 -3.74 20.91
N ARG A 131 -18.28 -2.86 20.60
CA ARG A 131 -17.72 -2.77 19.24
C ARG A 131 -17.02 -4.07 18.82
N GLU A 132 -16.23 -4.68 19.70
CA GLU A 132 -15.60 -5.98 19.44
C GLU A 132 -16.66 -7.07 19.20
N LEU A 133 -17.74 -7.05 19.98
CA LEU A 133 -18.84 -8.01 19.86
C LEU A 133 -19.61 -7.85 18.53
N GLU A 134 -19.87 -6.61 18.10
CA GLU A 134 -20.46 -6.31 16.79
C GLU A 134 -19.58 -6.80 15.64
N LEU A 135 -18.27 -6.52 15.70
CA LEU A 135 -17.30 -6.99 14.70
C LEU A 135 -17.25 -8.51 14.63
N TRP A 136 -17.19 -9.16 15.79
CA TRP A 136 -17.20 -10.63 15.89
C TRP A 136 -18.51 -11.21 15.35
N GLY A 137 -19.65 -10.60 15.66
CA GLY A 137 -20.96 -10.99 15.12
C GLY A 137 -20.99 -10.92 13.60
N ASN A 138 -20.47 -9.83 13.02
CA ASN A 138 -20.37 -9.65 11.57
C ASN A 138 -19.46 -10.70 10.91
N GLN A 139 -18.28 -10.95 11.49
CA GLN A 139 -17.36 -11.99 11.00
C GLN A 139 -18.00 -13.39 11.05
N LYS A 140 -18.67 -13.72 12.16
CA LYS A 140 -19.35 -15.00 12.31
C LYS A 140 -20.48 -15.18 11.29
N LEU A 141 -21.22 -14.11 11.01
CA LEU A 141 -22.29 -14.12 10.02
C LEU A 141 -21.74 -14.36 8.61
N GLU A 142 -20.60 -13.75 8.26
CA GLU A 142 -19.93 -13.99 6.99
C GLU A 142 -19.44 -15.44 6.87
N LEU A 143 -18.81 -15.98 7.90
CA LEU A 143 -18.40 -17.39 7.94
C LEU A 143 -19.60 -18.34 7.77
N ILE A 144 -20.74 -18.04 8.39
CA ILE A 144 -21.96 -18.84 8.22
C ILE A 144 -22.43 -18.79 6.76
N ARG A 145 -22.40 -17.61 6.11
CA ARG A 145 -22.74 -17.49 4.68
C ARG A 145 -21.82 -18.32 3.80
N GLU A 146 -20.51 -18.27 4.06
CA GLU A 146 -19.53 -19.08 3.33
C GLU A 146 -19.81 -20.58 3.49
N ILE A 147 -20.06 -21.04 4.72
CA ILE A 147 -20.41 -22.44 5.01
C ILE A 147 -21.68 -22.86 4.26
N ILE A 148 -22.71 -22.02 4.26
CA ILE A 148 -23.96 -22.29 3.52
C ILE A 148 -23.67 -22.40 2.03
N SER A 149 -22.88 -21.49 1.48
CA SER A 149 -22.51 -21.50 0.05
C SER A 149 -21.70 -22.75 -0.33
N LEU A 150 -20.78 -23.19 0.54
CA LEU A 150 -19.99 -24.41 0.34
C LEU A 150 -20.91 -25.63 0.39
N LYS A 151 -21.78 -25.72 1.39
CA LYS A 151 -22.75 -26.83 1.50
C LYS A 151 -23.65 -26.92 0.28
N ALA A 152 -24.12 -25.78 -0.24
CA ALA A 152 -24.90 -25.74 -1.47
C ALA A 152 -24.10 -26.26 -2.68
N LYS A 153 -22.84 -25.85 -2.84
CA LYS A 153 -21.94 -26.35 -3.90
C LYS A 153 -21.71 -27.86 -3.79
N TYR A 154 -21.44 -28.37 -2.59
CA TYR A 154 -21.26 -29.81 -2.36
C TYR A 154 -22.53 -30.60 -2.64
N SER A 155 -23.70 -30.10 -2.21
CA SER A 155 -24.98 -30.74 -2.51
C SER A 155 -25.25 -30.81 -4.01
N LYS A 156 -24.93 -29.75 -4.76
CA LYS A 156 -25.06 -29.74 -6.22
C LYS A 156 -24.11 -30.76 -6.85
N LEU A 157 -22.84 -30.74 -6.46
CA LEU A 157 -21.85 -31.69 -6.98
C LEU A 157 -22.24 -33.14 -6.69
N LEU A 158 -22.79 -33.42 -5.51
CA LEU A 158 -23.27 -34.75 -5.13
C LEU A 158 -24.47 -35.18 -5.99
N SER A 159 -25.43 -34.28 -6.22
CA SER A 159 -26.57 -34.52 -7.12
C SER A 159 -26.12 -34.77 -8.56
N ASP A 160 -25.18 -33.97 -9.06
CA ASP A 160 -24.62 -34.13 -10.41
C ASP A 160 -23.91 -35.50 -10.53
N PHE A 161 -23.12 -35.87 -9.52
CA PHE A 161 -22.46 -37.17 -9.45
C PHE A 161 -23.47 -38.33 -9.42
N GLU A 162 -24.52 -38.24 -8.61
CA GLU A 162 -25.57 -39.25 -8.54
C GLU A 162 -26.28 -39.41 -9.89
N SER A 163 -26.62 -38.30 -10.56
CA SER A 163 -27.24 -38.34 -11.88
C SER A 163 -26.33 -38.99 -12.92
N LYS A 164 -25.03 -38.68 -12.89
CA LYS A 164 -24.03 -39.27 -13.79
C LYS A 164 -23.81 -40.75 -13.50
N SER A 165 -23.78 -41.14 -12.23
CA SER A 165 -23.67 -42.55 -11.82
C SER A 165 -24.88 -43.37 -12.31
N LYS A 166 -26.09 -42.83 -12.19
CA LYS A 166 -27.30 -43.45 -12.75
C LYS A 166 -27.24 -43.57 -14.27
N GLY A 167 -26.79 -42.51 -14.97
CA GLY A 167 -26.57 -42.54 -16.42
C GLY A 167 -25.58 -43.62 -16.84
N LEU A 168 -24.41 -43.69 -16.21
CA LEU A 168 -23.41 -44.72 -16.48
C LEU A 168 -23.92 -46.15 -16.19
N CYS A 169 -24.74 -46.34 -15.16
CA CYS A 169 -25.37 -47.64 -14.88
C CYS A 169 -26.35 -48.02 -16.00
N TYR A 170 -27.16 -47.07 -16.46
CA TYR A 170 -28.06 -47.28 -17.60
C TYR A 170 -27.29 -47.64 -18.88
N ASP A 171 -26.24 -46.88 -19.21
CA ASP A 171 -25.42 -47.10 -20.39
C ASP A 171 -24.72 -48.46 -20.33
N ASN A 172 -24.15 -48.84 -19.18
CA ASN A 172 -23.56 -50.16 -18.99
C ASN A 172 -24.59 -51.28 -19.17
N ASN A 173 -25.79 -51.15 -18.60
CA ASN A 173 -26.86 -52.15 -18.78
C ASN A 173 -27.29 -52.27 -20.25
N LEU A 174 -27.39 -51.16 -20.97
CA LEU A 174 -27.70 -51.15 -22.40
C LEU A 174 -26.60 -51.83 -23.21
N LEU A 175 -25.34 -51.51 -22.90
CA LEU A 175 -24.18 -52.10 -23.56
C LEU A 175 -24.10 -53.60 -23.28
N SER A 176 -24.33 -54.06 -22.05
CA SER A 176 -24.43 -55.48 -21.71
C SER A 176 -25.50 -56.21 -22.51
N LYS A 177 -26.71 -55.64 -22.63
CA LYS A 177 -27.78 -56.22 -23.47
C LYS A 177 -27.37 -56.29 -24.95
N SER A 178 -26.73 -55.24 -25.47
CA SER A 178 -26.24 -55.24 -26.84
C SER A 178 -25.18 -56.33 -27.07
N LEU A 179 -24.29 -56.54 -26.10
CA LEU A 179 -23.27 -57.58 -26.13
C LEU A 179 -23.90 -58.98 -26.12
N GLU A 180 -24.87 -59.24 -25.23
CA GLU A 180 -25.64 -60.49 -25.21
C GLU A 180 -26.33 -60.78 -26.55
N SER A 181 -26.95 -59.76 -27.15
CA SER A 181 -27.61 -59.91 -28.45
C SER A 181 -26.62 -60.24 -29.57
N LEU A 182 -25.43 -59.61 -29.56
CA LEU A 182 -24.39 -59.84 -30.53
C LEU A 182 -23.75 -61.24 -30.34
N GLU A 183 -23.57 -61.67 -29.09
CA GLU A 183 -23.11 -63.02 -28.77
C GLU A 183 -24.09 -64.07 -29.28
N SER A 184 -25.41 -63.86 -29.07
CA SER A 184 -26.43 -64.75 -29.61
C SER A 184 -26.42 -64.78 -31.14
N SER A 185 -26.26 -63.63 -31.80
CA SER A 185 -26.15 -63.54 -33.26
C SER A 185 -24.92 -64.31 -33.78
N ASN A 186 -23.77 -64.14 -33.15
CA ASN A 186 -22.56 -64.88 -33.48
C ASN A 186 -22.72 -66.40 -33.30
N LYS A 187 -23.41 -66.85 -32.24
CA LYS A 187 -23.71 -68.27 -32.03
C LYS A 187 -24.59 -68.85 -33.15
N ASN A 188 -25.63 -68.10 -33.54
CA ASN A 188 -26.51 -68.50 -34.64
C ASN A 188 -25.73 -68.58 -35.97
N LEU A 189 -24.92 -67.57 -36.27
CA LEU A 189 -24.07 -67.55 -37.46
C LEU A 189 -23.08 -68.72 -37.47
N LEU A 190 -22.47 -69.05 -36.34
CA LEU A 190 -21.59 -70.22 -36.22
C LEU A 190 -22.34 -71.53 -36.48
N ALA A 191 -23.58 -71.66 -35.99
CA ALA A 191 -24.41 -72.83 -36.26
C ALA A 191 -24.77 -72.93 -37.75
N GLU A 192 -25.14 -71.82 -38.40
CA GLU A 192 -25.38 -71.77 -39.86
C GLU A 192 -24.13 -72.13 -40.66
N MET A 193 -22.95 -71.65 -40.25
CA MET A 193 -21.68 -71.99 -40.88
C MET A 193 -21.32 -73.47 -40.72
N LEU A 194 -21.62 -74.08 -39.57
CA LEU A 194 -21.41 -75.51 -39.35
C LEU A 194 -22.37 -76.36 -40.18
N ASP A 195 -23.65 -76.00 -40.23
CA ASP A 195 -24.62 -76.70 -41.07
C ASP A 195 -24.28 -76.55 -42.56
N GLY A 196 -23.90 -75.35 -42.99
CA GLY A 196 -23.37 -75.09 -44.34
C GLY A 196 -22.14 -75.94 -44.67
N ARG A 197 -21.21 -76.09 -43.72
CA ARG A 197 -20.05 -77.00 -43.86
C ARG A 197 -20.48 -78.46 -43.98
N ASP A 198 -21.45 -78.91 -43.19
CA ASP A 198 -21.97 -80.27 -43.24
C ASP A 198 -22.73 -80.54 -44.55
N HIS A 199 -23.47 -79.55 -45.06
CA HIS A 199 -24.06 -79.58 -46.39
C HIS A 199 -22.99 -79.72 -47.47
N ILE A 200 -21.92 -78.91 -47.44
CA ILE A 200 -20.79 -79.03 -48.37
C ILE A 200 -20.14 -80.41 -48.26
N LYS A 201 -19.95 -80.93 -47.04
CA LYS A 201 -19.39 -82.26 -46.82
C LYS A 201 -20.26 -83.36 -47.41
N ARG A 202 -21.59 -83.29 -47.23
CA ARG A 202 -22.56 -84.21 -47.85
C ARG A 202 -22.45 -84.16 -49.37
N VAL A 203 -22.46 -82.96 -49.96
CA VAL A 203 -22.29 -82.77 -51.41
C VAL A 203 -20.96 -83.34 -51.88
N ALA A 204 -19.84 -83.04 -51.20
CA ALA A 204 -18.53 -83.59 -51.52
C ALA A 204 -18.52 -85.13 -51.49
N THR A 205 -19.09 -85.76 -50.46
CA THR A 205 -19.20 -87.24 -50.42
C THR A 205 -20.11 -87.81 -51.50
N SER A 206 -21.15 -87.08 -51.91
CA SER A 206 -22.00 -87.51 -53.03
C SER A 206 -21.29 -87.39 -54.36
N LEU A 207 -20.50 -86.33 -54.57
CA LEU A 207 -19.62 -86.17 -55.73
C LEU A 207 -18.55 -87.26 -55.75
N ASP A 208 -17.96 -87.58 -54.61
CA ASP A 208 -16.97 -88.64 -54.46
C ASP A 208 -17.57 -90.02 -54.79
N ARG A 209 -18.81 -90.29 -54.36
CA ARG A 209 -19.55 -91.50 -54.78
C ARG A 209 -19.83 -91.51 -56.28
N ILE A 210 -20.20 -90.38 -56.86
CA ILE A 210 -20.41 -90.26 -58.32
C ILE A 210 -19.10 -90.52 -59.05
N ALA A 211 -17.99 -89.92 -58.61
CA ALA A 211 -16.66 -90.14 -59.16
C ALA A 211 -16.25 -91.62 -59.08
N ASN A 212 -16.40 -92.26 -57.91
CA ASN A 212 -16.13 -93.69 -57.74
C ASN A 212 -17.07 -94.58 -58.57
N SER A 213 -18.31 -94.17 -58.80
CA SER A 213 -19.22 -94.90 -59.69
C SER A 213 -18.80 -94.77 -61.15
N LEU A 214 -18.34 -93.60 -61.59
CA LEU A 214 -17.76 -93.38 -62.90
C LEU A 214 -16.48 -94.21 -63.08
N GLU A 215 -15.63 -94.28 -62.06
CA GLU A 215 -14.39 -95.05 -62.06
C GLU A 215 -14.67 -96.58 -62.13
N ASN A 216 -15.62 -97.09 -61.35
CA ASN A 216 -16.07 -98.50 -61.45
C ASN A 216 -16.77 -98.82 -62.79
N THR A 217 -17.43 -97.84 -63.41
CA THR A 217 -17.99 -97.99 -64.77
C THR A 217 -16.88 -98.00 -65.81
N PHE A 218 -15.77 -97.30 -65.54
CA PHE A 218 -14.56 -97.35 -66.35
C PHE A 218 -13.79 -98.66 -66.18
N GLU A 219 -13.77 -99.28 -65.00
CA GLU A 219 -13.09 -100.57 -64.77
C GLU A 219 -13.88 -101.81 -65.27
N ASN A 220 -15.22 -101.81 -65.23
CA ASN A 220 -16.06 -102.90 -65.77
C ASN A 220 -16.46 -102.72 -67.24
N GLY A 221 -15.80 -101.81 -67.95
CA GLY A 221 -16.11 -101.41 -69.32
C GLY A 221 -14.87 -101.28 -70.21
N PHE A 222 -13.88 -102.16 -70.07
CA PHE A 222 -12.81 -102.27 -71.08
C PHE A 222 -13.22 -103.27 -72.17
N LEU A 223 -13.76 -102.76 -73.28
CA LEU A 223 -13.47 -103.21 -74.65
C LEU A 223 -13.88 -102.10 -75.65
N ILE A 224 -12.87 -101.35 -76.09
CA ILE A 224 -12.62 -100.90 -77.48
C ILE A 224 -13.37 -99.65 -77.98
N THR A 225 -12.75 -98.46 -77.82
CA THR A 225 -11.94 -97.66 -78.78
C THR A 225 -12.73 -96.78 -79.76
N HIS A 226 -12.54 -95.46 -79.71
CA HIS A 226 -11.84 -94.71 -80.77
C HIS A 226 -11.58 -93.25 -80.31
N ASP A 227 -10.30 -92.86 -80.28
CA ASP A 227 -9.80 -91.48 -80.40
C ASP A 227 -9.50 -91.26 -81.91
N PRO A 228 -9.63 -90.08 -82.54
CA PRO A 228 -8.78 -88.93 -82.18
C PRO A 228 -9.47 -87.54 -82.22
N GLN A 229 -9.21 -86.72 -81.19
CA GLN A 229 -8.30 -85.55 -81.19
C GLN A 229 -8.33 -84.52 -82.37
N PRO A 230 -7.78 -83.28 -82.23
CA PRO A 230 -8.01 -82.17 -81.29
C PRO A 230 -8.26 -80.81 -82.02
N ALA A 231 -8.65 -79.76 -81.29
CA ALA A 231 -8.22 -78.36 -81.52
C ALA A 231 -8.96 -77.44 -80.53
N SER A 232 -8.27 -76.91 -79.52
CA SER A 232 -7.60 -75.61 -79.57
C SER A 232 -8.51 -74.45 -79.17
N ARG A 233 -8.30 -74.02 -77.91
CA ARG A 233 -7.90 -72.65 -77.54
C ARG A 233 -9.00 -71.59 -77.42
N ALA A 234 -8.70 -70.74 -76.45
CA ALA A 234 -9.03 -69.32 -76.35
C ALA A 234 -10.30 -68.98 -75.58
N ASP A 235 -10.02 -68.38 -74.42
CA ASP A 235 -10.40 -67.00 -74.13
C ASP A 235 -11.81 -66.72 -73.58
N MET A 236 -11.71 -66.17 -72.37
CA MET A 236 -12.26 -64.89 -71.95
C MET A 236 -13.67 -64.82 -71.40
N ALA A 237 -13.70 -64.05 -70.30
CA ALA A 237 -14.78 -63.22 -69.80
C ALA A 237 -15.96 -63.97 -69.16
N SER A 238 -16.62 -63.45 -68.13
CA SER A 238 -16.75 -62.06 -67.75
C SER A 238 -17.12 -61.94 -66.25
N GLU A 239 -16.73 -60.78 -65.71
CA GLU A 239 -17.52 -59.95 -64.77
C GLU A 239 -17.67 -60.46 -63.33
N GLY A 240 -17.17 -59.75 -62.32
CA GLY A 240 -17.43 -58.32 -62.03
C GLY A 240 -18.41 -58.29 -60.85
N LEU A 241 -17.99 -58.02 -59.62
CA LEU A 241 -17.97 -56.71 -58.94
C LEU A 241 -18.01 -57.00 -57.40
N PRO A 242 -17.83 -56.03 -56.49
CA PRO A 242 -16.88 -54.92 -56.47
C PRO A 242 -16.06 -54.87 -55.15
N ARG A 243 -14.98 -54.10 -55.19
CA ARG A 243 -14.42 -53.41 -54.02
C ARG A 243 -15.24 -52.16 -53.70
N LEU A 244 -15.53 -51.89 -52.43
CA LEU A 244 -15.64 -50.55 -51.84
C LEU A 244 -14.99 -50.65 -50.44
N HIS A 245 -13.85 -49.99 -50.20
CA HIS A 245 -13.73 -48.61 -49.65
C HIS A 245 -14.51 -48.43 -48.35
N ALA A 246 -14.02 -47.84 -47.27
CA ALA A 246 -12.73 -47.35 -46.78
C ALA A 246 -13.00 -46.94 -45.30
N PRO A 247 -12.01 -46.48 -44.51
CA PRO A 247 -12.11 -46.38 -43.05
C PRO A 247 -12.80 -45.09 -42.57
N ILE A 248 -13.40 -45.12 -41.37
CA ILE A 248 -13.80 -43.93 -40.62
C ILE A 248 -13.01 -43.93 -39.30
N GLN A 249 -12.22 -42.88 -39.11
CA GLN A 249 -11.47 -42.57 -37.90
C GLN A 249 -12.40 -42.18 -36.75
N PRO A 250 -12.02 -42.38 -35.48
CA PRO A 250 -12.61 -41.62 -34.39
C PRO A 250 -11.89 -40.28 -34.22
N THR A 251 -12.63 -39.21 -34.51
CA THR A 251 -12.39 -37.86 -33.98
C THR A 251 -12.79 -37.78 -32.51
N CYS A 252 -12.09 -36.92 -31.78
CA CYS A 252 -12.27 -36.57 -30.37
C CYS A 252 -13.71 -36.27 -29.92
N SER A 253 -13.97 -36.52 -28.65
CA SER A 253 -14.55 -35.55 -27.71
C SER A 253 -14.01 -35.84 -26.31
#